data_AF-A0A523Z9Y6-F1
#
_entry.id   AF-A0A523Z9Y6-F1
#
_cell.length_a   1.000
_cell.length_b   1.000
_cell.length_c   1.000
_cell.angle_alpha   90.00
_cell.angle_beta   90.00
_cell.angle_gamma   90.00
#
_symmetry.space_group_name_H-M   'P 1'
#
loop_
_entity.id
_entity.type
_entity.pdbx_description
1 polymer ?
#
loop_
_entity_poly.entity_id
_entity_poly.type
_entity_poly.pdbx_seq_one_letter_code
_entity_poly.pdbx_strand_id
1 'polypeptide(L)'
;MRSLKVSIALKIIKTFFLFLIIMFQISFQLRGKGGEMEETLPADSLELMLEYYTTQGIMTAPGEYEYLFKDLPSEVPEILKVLQGILIHIFHAHRYGIELSEERKQEVNIRKVEDMLARINEMDARPIVFARALDKRLVKNCRDYSVFMCSLLRYKGIPARARCGFGTYFIPGKYEDHWICEYWNKNENRWVMMDPQIDSIQIKAFNFDFNTLDMPAGKFVTAGETWKLCRSGELDPNLCGIFDLKGLWFVGGNVIRDLMSLNKLEVLPWDCNELMSSIKELVNLEEYTLLDKVAEITTADDSSFSEVRSFYELNSALHMPEDWEP
;
A
#
# COMPACT_ATOMS: atom_id res chain seq x y z
N MET A 1 -36.66 12.89 -22.85
CA MET A 1 -35.99 11.79 -22.11
C MET A 1 -34.71 12.19 -21.35
N ARG A 2 -33.98 13.26 -21.72
CA ARG A 2 -32.77 13.69 -20.97
C ARG A 2 -33.06 14.45 -19.66
N SER A 3 -34.14 15.24 -19.56
CA SER A 3 -34.43 16.04 -18.34
C SER A 3 -34.93 15.21 -17.15
N LEU A 4 -35.58 14.06 -17.41
CA LEU A 4 -36.12 13.19 -16.36
C LEU A 4 -35.02 12.42 -15.62
N LYS A 5 -33.95 12.01 -16.34
CA LYS A 5 -32.80 11.31 -15.74
C LYS A 5 -31.97 12.21 -14.82
N VAL A 6 -31.80 13.49 -15.16
CA VAL A 6 -31.10 14.48 -14.32
C VAL A 6 -31.88 14.76 -13.04
N SER A 7 -33.22 14.84 -13.12
CA SER A 7 -34.07 15.07 -11.94
C SER A 7 -34.06 13.92 -10.93
N ILE A 8 -33.98 12.67 -11.42
CA ILE A 8 -33.87 11.47 -10.56
C ILE A 8 -32.49 11.40 -9.90
N ALA A 9 -31.41 11.67 -10.65
CA ALA A 9 -30.06 11.69 -10.12
C ALA A 9 -29.89 12.76 -9.00
N LEU A 10 -30.42 13.98 -9.20
CA LEU A 10 -30.39 15.02 -8.15
C LEU A 10 -31.22 14.66 -6.91
N LYS A 11 -32.33 13.92 -7.06
CA LYS A 11 -33.12 13.44 -5.91
C LYS A 11 -32.38 12.36 -5.13
N ILE A 12 -31.69 11.44 -5.81
CA ILE A 12 -30.89 10.38 -5.17
C ILE A 12 -29.72 11.02 -4.40
N ILE A 13 -28.99 11.95 -5.01
CA ILE A 13 -27.87 12.67 -4.36
C ILE A 13 -28.35 13.45 -3.12
N LYS A 14 -29.48 14.16 -3.21
CA LYS A 14 -30.05 14.88 -2.05
C LYS A 14 -30.51 13.95 -0.94
N THR A 15 -31.05 12.78 -1.28
CA THR A 15 -31.49 11.78 -0.29
C THR A 15 -30.29 11.14 0.41
N PHE A 16 -29.21 10.86 -0.34
CA PHE A 16 -27.96 10.33 0.19
C PHE A 16 -27.25 11.34 1.12
N PHE A 17 -27.20 12.61 0.73
CA PHE A 17 -26.66 13.68 1.58
C PHE A 17 -27.46 13.88 2.87
N LEU A 18 -28.79 13.81 2.78
CA LEU A 18 -29.64 13.92 3.97
C LEU A 18 -29.44 12.73 4.93
N PHE A 19 -29.22 11.54 4.39
CA PHE A 19 -28.91 10.35 5.18
C PHE A 19 -27.55 10.47 5.88
N LEU A 20 -26.53 10.99 5.21
CA LEU A 20 -25.22 11.26 5.80
C LEU A 20 -25.29 12.29 6.95
N ILE A 21 -26.06 13.36 6.77
CA ILE A 21 -26.23 14.40 7.80
C ILE A 21 -26.94 13.84 9.04
N ILE A 22 -27.96 13.01 8.84
CA ILE A 22 -28.68 12.35 9.95
C ILE A 22 -27.76 11.38 10.69
N MET A 23 -26.96 10.59 9.97
CA MET A 23 -25.97 9.71 10.60
C MET A 23 -24.94 10.50 11.41
N PHE A 24 -24.43 11.61 10.87
CA PHE A 24 -23.48 12.48 11.56
C PHE A 24 -24.08 13.13 12.83
N GLN A 25 -25.35 13.54 12.78
CA GLN A 25 -26.06 14.08 13.94
C GLN A 25 -26.32 13.01 15.02
N ILE A 26 -26.61 11.77 14.62
CA ILE A 26 -26.78 10.65 15.57
C ILE A 26 -25.43 10.32 16.22
N SER A 27 -24.34 10.26 15.46
CA SER A 27 -22.99 10.05 15.99
C SER A 27 -22.58 11.18 16.96
N PHE A 28 -22.94 12.43 16.65
CA PHE A 28 -22.66 13.58 17.54
C PHE A 28 -23.48 13.53 18.84
N GLN A 29 -24.74 13.07 18.80
CA GLN A 29 -25.58 12.89 19.99
C GLN A 29 -25.09 11.74 20.89
N LEU A 30 -24.49 10.70 20.33
CA LEU A 30 -23.93 9.57 21.07
C LEU A 30 -22.58 9.90 21.75
N ARG A 31 -21.84 10.89 21.24
CA ARG A 31 -20.54 11.36 21.77
C ARG A 31 -20.61 12.06 23.15
N GLY A 32 -21.82 12.27 23.70
CA GLY A 32 -22.06 13.01 24.94
C GLY A 32 -22.06 12.19 26.25
N LYS A 33 -21.81 10.87 26.21
CA LYS A 33 -21.78 10.04 27.43
C LYS A 33 -20.49 9.24 27.51
N GLY A 34 -19.63 9.64 28.43
CA GLY A 34 -18.34 9.02 28.70
C GLY A 34 -18.47 7.54 29.09
N GLY A 35 -17.71 6.73 28.38
CA GLY A 35 -17.38 5.33 28.65
C GLY A 35 -16.41 4.91 27.55
N GLU A 36 -15.26 4.36 27.92
CA GLU A 36 -14.31 3.76 26.98
C GLU A 36 -15.02 2.61 26.25
N MET A 37 -15.58 2.92 25.09
CA MET A 37 -16.02 1.94 24.11
C MET A 37 -14.85 1.77 23.16
N GLU A 38 -14.27 0.58 23.15
CA GLU A 38 -13.55 0.07 22.00
C GLU A 38 -14.48 0.24 20.80
N GLU A 39 -14.18 1.22 19.94
CA GLU A 39 -15.09 1.73 18.91
C GLU A 39 -15.10 0.71 17.78
N THR A 40 -15.82 -0.40 17.99
CA THR A 40 -15.99 -1.42 16.97
C THR A 40 -16.74 -0.81 15.81
N LEU A 41 -16.07 -0.76 14.65
CA LEU A 41 -16.66 -0.50 13.36
C LEU A 41 -18.07 -1.09 13.24
N PRO A 42 -19.09 -0.33 12.79
CA PRO A 42 -20.37 -0.93 12.43
C PRO A 42 -20.12 -2.08 11.46
N ALA A 43 -20.75 -3.24 11.67
CA ALA A 43 -20.49 -4.46 10.90
C ALA A 43 -20.53 -4.21 9.38
N ASP A 44 -21.46 -3.38 8.93
CA ASP A 44 -21.62 -2.96 7.53
C ASP A 44 -20.38 -2.23 6.98
N SER A 45 -19.69 -1.42 7.81
CA SER A 45 -18.51 -0.65 7.39
C SER A 45 -17.24 -1.51 7.37
N LEU A 46 -17.12 -2.51 8.24
CA LEU A 46 -16.02 -3.48 8.15
C LEU A 46 -16.18 -4.36 6.91
N GLU A 47 -17.39 -4.86 6.65
CA GLU A 47 -17.66 -5.70 5.47
C GLU A 47 -17.38 -4.95 4.16
N LEU A 48 -17.83 -3.70 4.04
CA LEU A 48 -17.52 -2.84 2.89
C LEU A 48 -16.02 -2.65 2.68
N MET A 49 -15.25 -2.47 3.76
CA MET A 49 -13.79 -2.33 3.67
C MET A 49 -13.13 -3.63 3.19
N LEU A 50 -13.51 -4.77 3.78
CA LEU A 50 -12.92 -6.05 3.42
C LEU A 50 -13.29 -6.43 1.98
N GLU A 51 -14.52 -6.18 1.54
CA GLU A 51 -14.93 -6.35 0.15
C GLU A 51 -14.10 -5.46 -0.79
N TYR A 52 -13.94 -4.18 -0.42
CA TYR A 52 -13.09 -3.26 -1.16
C TYR A 52 -11.66 -3.82 -1.30
N TYR A 53 -11.02 -4.26 -0.22
CA TYR A 53 -9.64 -4.79 -0.28
C TYR A 53 -9.53 -6.23 -0.81
N THR A 54 -10.64 -6.90 -1.13
CA THR A 54 -10.65 -8.20 -1.82
C THR A 54 -10.61 -8.05 -3.34
N THR A 55 -11.09 -6.92 -3.88
CA THR A 55 -11.15 -6.70 -5.34
C THR A 55 -9.86 -6.09 -5.89
N GLN A 56 -9.54 -6.39 -7.14
CA GLN A 56 -8.35 -5.83 -7.79
C GLN A 56 -8.47 -4.31 -8.03
N GLY A 57 -7.33 -3.64 -8.16
CA GLY A 57 -7.19 -2.26 -8.64
C GLY A 57 -6.35 -2.22 -9.92
N ILE A 58 -6.09 -1.02 -10.45
CA ILE A 58 -5.39 -0.86 -11.74
C ILE A 58 -3.98 -1.45 -11.74
N MET A 59 -3.26 -1.38 -10.61
CA MET A 59 -1.91 -1.93 -10.48
C MET A 59 -1.89 -3.41 -10.16
N THR A 60 -2.96 -3.95 -9.57
CA THR A 60 -3.02 -5.32 -9.04
C THR A 60 -3.80 -6.28 -9.93
N ALA A 61 -4.59 -5.78 -10.87
CA ALA A 61 -5.32 -6.63 -11.82
C ALA A 61 -4.32 -7.48 -12.64
N PRO A 62 -4.50 -8.82 -12.69
CA PRO A 62 -3.65 -9.68 -13.50
C PRO A 62 -4.03 -9.68 -14.99
N GLY A 63 -5.19 -9.09 -15.33
CA GLY A 63 -5.67 -8.93 -16.70
C GLY A 63 -5.76 -10.24 -17.46
N GLU A 64 -5.28 -10.26 -18.71
CA GLU A 64 -5.32 -11.48 -19.54
C GLU A 64 -4.48 -12.65 -18.98
N TYR A 65 -3.53 -12.35 -18.07
CA TYR A 65 -2.64 -13.32 -17.45
C TYR A 65 -3.19 -13.95 -16.16
N GLU A 66 -4.45 -13.69 -15.79
CA GLU A 66 -5.10 -14.29 -14.61
C GLU A 66 -4.99 -15.83 -14.57
N TYR A 67 -4.97 -16.48 -15.74
CA TYR A 67 -4.83 -17.94 -15.83
C TYR A 67 -3.55 -18.47 -15.15
N LEU A 68 -2.50 -17.65 -15.01
CA LEU A 68 -1.27 -18.02 -14.31
C LEU A 68 -1.50 -18.21 -12.79
N PHE A 69 -2.58 -17.67 -12.23
CA PHE A 69 -2.92 -17.78 -10.81
C PHE A 69 -3.70 -19.05 -10.46
N LYS A 70 -4.20 -19.79 -11.46
CA LYS A 70 -5.10 -20.94 -11.28
C LYS A 70 -4.60 -21.98 -10.27
N ASP A 71 -3.30 -22.29 -10.32
CA ASP A 71 -2.69 -23.35 -9.50
C ASP A 71 -2.06 -22.82 -8.20
N LEU A 72 -2.31 -21.56 -7.83
CA LEU A 72 -1.77 -20.98 -6.60
C LEU A 72 -2.18 -21.80 -5.36
N PRO A 73 -1.27 -21.95 -4.37
CA PRO A 73 -1.62 -22.57 -3.10
C PRO A 73 -2.65 -21.71 -2.33
N SER A 74 -3.28 -22.29 -1.30
CA SER A 74 -4.31 -21.60 -0.50
C SER A 74 -3.74 -20.90 0.74
N GLU A 75 -2.57 -21.35 1.22
CA GLU A 75 -1.95 -20.83 2.44
C GLU A 75 -1.05 -19.63 2.13
N VAL A 76 -1.20 -18.53 2.89
CA VAL A 76 -0.43 -17.29 2.72
C VAL A 76 1.09 -17.52 2.67
N PRO A 77 1.70 -18.34 3.55
CA PRO A 77 3.15 -18.61 3.49
C PRO A 77 3.60 -19.31 2.20
N GLU A 78 2.75 -20.17 1.62
CA GLU A 78 3.06 -20.85 0.36
C GLU A 78 2.87 -19.92 -0.84
N ILE A 79 1.87 -19.02 -0.80
CA ILE A 79 1.71 -17.96 -1.80
C ILE A 79 2.93 -17.04 -1.80
N LEU A 80 3.45 -16.68 -0.62
CA LEU A 80 4.66 -15.89 -0.50
C LEU A 80 5.86 -16.58 -1.17
N LYS A 81 6.04 -17.89 -0.97
CA LYS A 81 7.13 -18.64 -1.60
C LYS A 81 7.04 -18.62 -3.13
N VAL A 82 5.84 -18.67 -3.69
CA VAL A 82 5.63 -18.51 -5.14
C VAL A 82 6.14 -17.15 -5.61
N LEU A 83 5.72 -16.07 -4.95
CA LEU A 83 6.16 -14.71 -5.26
C LEU A 83 7.69 -14.54 -5.17
N GLN A 84 8.29 -15.02 -4.08
CA GLN A 84 9.74 -14.97 -3.88
C GLN A 84 10.51 -15.83 -4.90
N GLY A 85 9.85 -16.85 -5.47
CA GLY A 85 10.40 -17.70 -6.53
C GLY A 85 10.42 -17.05 -7.91
N ILE A 86 9.65 -15.98 -8.15
CA ILE A 86 9.51 -15.35 -9.47
C ILE A 86 10.06 -13.91 -9.53
N LEU A 87 10.26 -13.25 -8.39
CA LEU A 87 10.84 -11.91 -8.31
C LEU A 87 12.24 -11.89 -7.69
N ILE A 88 13.05 -10.90 -8.06
CA ILE A 88 14.33 -10.59 -7.41
C ILE A 88 14.46 -9.09 -7.15
N HIS A 89 14.86 -8.72 -5.93
CA HIS A 89 14.96 -7.32 -5.56
C HIS A 89 16.20 -6.64 -6.18
N ILE A 90 16.01 -5.50 -6.87
CA ILE A 90 17.06 -4.78 -7.61
C ILE A 90 18.30 -4.49 -6.77
N PHE A 91 18.13 -4.03 -5.52
CA PHE A 91 19.25 -3.67 -4.64
C PHE A 91 19.82 -4.86 -3.84
N HIS A 92 19.16 -6.03 -3.89
CA HIS A 92 19.64 -7.23 -3.19
C HIS A 92 20.12 -8.34 -4.11
N ALA A 93 19.98 -8.21 -5.44
CA ALA A 93 20.38 -9.24 -6.41
C ALA A 93 21.82 -9.78 -6.21
N HIS A 94 22.78 -8.91 -5.84
CA HIS A 94 24.16 -9.32 -5.55
C HIS A 94 24.25 -10.33 -4.39
N ARG A 95 23.35 -10.28 -3.40
CA ARG A 95 23.29 -11.27 -2.30
C ARG A 95 22.91 -12.67 -2.77
N TYR A 96 22.33 -12.77 -3.97
CA TYR A 96 21.99 -14.01 -4.65
C TYR A 96 23.06 -14.42 -5.67
N GLY A 97 24.19 -13.70 -5.75
CA GLY A 97 25.24 -13.96 -6.73
C GLY A 97 24.88 -13.49 -8.15
N ILE A 98 23.91 -12.58 -8.29
CA ILE A 98 23.49 -12.02 -9.58
C ILE A 98 23.98 -10.59 -9.74
N GLU A 99 24.70 -10.33 -10.83
CA GLU A 99 24.98 -8.98 -11.31
C GLU A 99 23.95 -8.62 -12.40
N LEU A 100 23.19 -7.55 -12.17
CA LEU A 100 22.15 -7.11 -13.11
C LEU A 100 22.74 -6.17 -14.16
N SER A 101 22.44 -6.43 -15.44
CA SER A 101 22.70 -5.48 -16.52
C SER A 101 21.82 -4.23 -16.38
N GLU A 102 22.23 -3.12 -17.00
CA GLU A 102 21.42 -1.89 -17.01
C GLU A 102 20.02 -2.09 -17.60
N GLU A 103 19.91 -2.91 -18.65
CA GLU A 103 18.63 -3.28 -19.25
C GLU A 103 17.72 -4.00 -18.24
N ARG A 104 18.25 -4.98 -17.50
CA ARG A 104 17.49 -5.72 -16.48
C ARG A 104 17.06 -4.82 -15.32
N LYS A 105 17.87 -3.81 -14.95
CA LYS A 105 17.49 -2.84 -13.92
C LYS A 105 16.28 -2.01 -14.34
N GLN A 106 16.07 -1.75 -15.64
CA GLN A 106 14.90 -0.99 -16.11
C GLN A 106 13.57 -1.72 -15.92
N GLU A 107 13.57 -3.02 -15.65
CA GLU A 107 12.33 -3.78 -15.39
C GLU A 107 11.57 -3.28 -14.17
N VAL A 108 12.24 -2.58 -13.24
CA VAL A 108 11.58 -1.94 -12.08
C VAL A 108 10.57 -0.86 -12.48
N ASN A 109 10.61 -0.37 -13.73
CA ASN A 109 9.64 0.57 -14.27
C ASN A 109 8.36 -0.09 -14.78
N ILE A 110 8.26 -1.43 -14.82
CA ILE A 110 7.02 -2.14 -15.18
C ILE A 110 6.05 -2.04 -13.99
N ARG A 111 4.91 -1.37 -14.16
CA ARG A 111 4.05 -0.92 -13.04
C ARG A 111 2.94 -1.89 -12.66
N LYS A 112 2.18 -2.36 -13.64
CA LYS A 112 1.00 -3.22 -13.46
C LYS A 112 1.39 -4.68 -13.31
N VAL A 113 0.67 -5.40 -12.46
CA VAL A 113 0.84 -6.86 -12.31
C VAL A 113 0.60 -7.59 -13.64
N GLU A 114 -0.35 -7.14 -14.46
CA GLU A 114 -0.54 -7.67 -15.82
C GLU A 114 0.75 -7.60 -16.66
N ASP A 115 1.39 -6.45 -16.73
CA ASP A 115 2.64 -6.27 -17.50
C ASP A 115 3.81 -7.04 -16.86
N MET A 116 3.86 -7.14 -15.53
CA MET A 116 4.84 -7.98 -14.83
C MET A 116 4.65 -9.45 -15.19
N LEU A 117 3.41 -9.94 -15.23
CA LEU A 117 3.07 -11.31 -15.61
C LEU A 117 3.43 -11.58 -17.07
N ALA A 118 3.16 -10.63 -17.97
CA ALA A 118 3.56 -10.70 -19.37
C ALA A 118 5.08 -10.93 -19.49
N ARG A 119 5.87 -10.10 -18.79
CA ARG A 119 7.33 -10.21 -18.80
C ARG A 119 7.84 -11.51 -18.17
N ILE A 120 7.26 -11.95 -17.05
CA ILE A 120 7.59 -13.23 -16.41
C ILE A 120 7.34 -14.39 -17.37
N ASN A 121 6.20 -14.38 -18.06
CA ASN A 121 5.81 -15.42 -19.01
C ASN A 121 6.67 -15.42 -20.28
N GLU A 122 7.06 -14.24 -20.79
CA GLU A 122 7.99 -14.09 -21.90
C GLU A 122 9.37 -14.71 -21.58
N MET A 123 9.88 -14.47 -20.38
CA MET A 123 11.17 -14.98 -19.95
C MET A 123 11.17 -16.48 -19.65
N ASP A 124 10.05 -16.99 -19.12
CA ASP A 124 9.81 -18.39 -18.78
C ASP A 124 8.31 -18.69 -18.65
N ALA A 125 7.76 -19.39 -19.64
CA ALA A 125 6.32 -19.66 -19.78
C ALA A 125 5.78 -20.80 -18.87
N ARG A 126 6.61 -21.37 -17.99
CA ARG A 126 6.11 -22.36 -17.01
C ARG A 126 5.11 -21.70 -16.05
N PRO A 127 4.20 -22.45 -15.39
CA PRO A 127 3.34 -21.88 -14.36
C PRO A 127 4.13 -21.13 -13.26
N ILE A 128 3.61 -20.01 -12.73
CA ILE A 128 4.35 -19.18 -11.77
C ILE A 128 4.63 -19.89 -10.44
N VAL A 129 3.85 -20.94 -10.11
CA VAL A 129 4.06 -21.79 -8.93
C VAL A 129 5.40 -22.52 -8.95
N PHE A 130 6.05 -22.63 -10.13
CA PHE A 130 7.41 -23.13 -10.23
C PHE A 130 8.40 -21.97 -10.15
N ALA A 131 9.25 -22.00 -9.13
CA ALA A 131 10.31 -21.01 -8.97
C ALA A 131 11.19 -20.91 -10.22
N ARG A 132 11.56 -19.68 -10.58
CA ARG A 132 12.48 -19.39 -11.67
C ARG A 132 13.93 -19.52 -11.21
N ALA A 133 14.80 -19.85 -12.16
CA ALA A 133 16.23 -19.61 -11.99
C ALA A 133 16.46 -18.12 -11.67
N LEU A 134 17.50 -17.80 -10.90
CA LEU A 134 17.70 -16.44 -10.37
C LEU A 134 17.81 -15.38 -11.48
N ASP A 135 18.46 -15.71 -12.59
CA ASP A 135 18.61 -14.89 -13.80
C ASP A 135 17.31 -14.76 -14.62
N LYS A 136 16.30 -15.57 -14.29
CA LYS A 136 14.96 -15.56 -14.89
C LYS A 136 13.88 -15.00 -13.95
N ARG A 137 14.26 -14.47 -12.79
CA ARG A 137 13.34 -13.73 -11.91
C ARG A 137 13.22 -12.29 -12.39
N LEU A 138 12.00 -11.76 -12.37
CA LEU A 138 11.73 -10.38 -12.76
C LEU A 138 12.35 -9.42 -11.73
N VAL A 139 13.10 -8.43 -12.21
CA VAL A 139 13.76 -7.46 -11.31
C VAL A 139 12.74 -6.44 -10.81
N LYS A 140 12.62 -6.33 -9.48
CA LYS A 140 11.57 -5.55 -8.82
C LYS A 140 12.05 -4.86 -7.54
N ASN A 141 11.24 -3.98 -6.96
CA ASN A 141 11.51 -3.32 -5.67
C ASN A 141 10.46 -3.71 -4.59
N CYS A 142 10.62 -3.22 -3.36
CA CYS A 142 9.72 -3.50 -2.23
C CYS A 142 8.23 -3.20 -2.52
N ARG A 143 7.92 -2.11 -3.24
CA ARG A 143 6.55 -1.77 -3.66
C ARG A 143 5.98 -2.89 -4.52
N ASP A 144 6.74 -3.37 -5.49
CA ASP A 144 6.25 -4.38 -6.42
C ASP A 144 6.01 -5.72 -5.76
N TYR A 145 6.87 -6.14 -4.81
CA TYR A 145 6.60 -7.32 -3.99
C TYR A 145 5.27 -7.17 -3.23
N SER A 146 5.03 -6.00 -2.65
CA SER A 146 3.80 -5.72 -1.88
C SER A 146 2.54 -5.71 -2.75
N VAL A 147 2.61 -5.08 -3.91
CA VAL A 147 1.51 -4.99 -4.89
C VAL A 147 1.21 -6.35 -5.50
N PHE A 148 2.23 -7.10 -5.91
CA PHE A 148 2.04 -8.44 -6.47
C PHE A 148 1.49 -9.39 -5.41
N MET A 149 1.96 -9.30 -4.15
CA MET A 149 1.37 -10.08 -3.05
C MET A 149 -0.11 -9.75 -2.86
N CYS A 150 -0.49 -8.46 -2.88
CA CYS A 150 -1.91 -8.07 -2.84
C CYS A 150 -2.71 -8.70 -3.98
N SER A 151 -2.18 -8.70 -5.20
CA SER A 151 -2.85 -9.33 -6.35
C SER A 151 -3.12 -10.82 -6.14
N LEU A 152 -2.12 -11.57 -5.66
CA LEU A 152 -2.22 -13.00 -5.39
C LEU A 152 -3.23 -13.31 -4.26
N LEU A 153 -3.20 -12.54 -3.18
CA LEU A 153 -4.12 -12.70 -2.05
C LEU A 153 -5.56 -12.35 -2.43
N ARG A 154 -5.76 -11.25 -3.16
CA ARG A 154 -7.07 -10.82 -3.68
C ARG A 154 -7.67 -11.84 -4.64
N TYR A 155 -6.85 -12.48 -5.49
CA TYR A 155 -7.29 -13.60 -6.33
C TYR A 155 -7.82 -14.79 -5.50
N LYS A 156 -7.26 -15.02 -4.31
CA LYS A 156 -7.73 -16.04 -3.36
C LYS A 156 -8.89 -15.57 -2.48
N GLY A 157 -9.42 -14.38 -2.71
CA GLY A 157 -10.51 -13.82 -1.90
C GLY A 157 -10.07 -13.34 -0.52
N ILE A 158 -8.76 -13.13 -0.30
CA ILE A 158 -8.21 -12.62 0.96
C ILE A 158 -8.09 -11.09 0.82
N PRO A 159 -8.77 -10.30 1.67
CA PRO A 159 -8.59 -8.85 1.68
C PRO A 159 -7.12 -8.51 1.94
N ALA A 160 -6.53 -7.69 1.07
CA ALA A 160 -5.14 -7.28 1.18
C ALA A 160 -4.95 -5.83 0.72
N ARG A 161 -3.98 -5.13 1.31
CA ARG A 161 -3.59 -3.76 0.94
C ARG A 161 -2.09 -3.57 1.04
N ALA A 162 -1.49 -2.86 0.10
CA ALA A 162 -0.09 -2.48 0.17
C ALA A 162 0.02 -1.20 1.02
N ARG A 163 1.07 -1.09 1.83
CA ARG A 163 1.34 0.09 2.65
C ARG A 163 2.71 0.66 2.34
N CYS A 164 2.79 1.98 2.30
CA CYS A 164 4.02 2.74 2.16
C CYS A 164 4.42 3.32 3.53
N GLY A 165 5.70 3.28 3.86
CA GLY A 165 6.20 3.69 5.15
C GLY A 165 7.67 3.39 5.31
N PHE A 166 8.07 2.94 6.49
CA PHE A 166 9.46 2.81 6.86
C PHE A 166 9.76 1.56 7.68
N GLY A 167 10.73 0.77 7.23
CA GLY A 167 11.25 -0.38 7.96
C GLY A 167 12.33 0.02 8.95
N THR A 168 12.18 -0.39 10.22
CA THR A 168 13.14 -0.11 11.31
C THR A 168 14.15 -1.24 11.53
N TYR A 169 14.11 -2.29 10.71
CA TYR A 169 14.86 -3.53 10.89
C TYR A 169 16.06 -3.69 9.95
N PHE A 170 16.19 -2.89 8.90
CA PHE A 170 17.29 -3.03 7.94
C PHE A 170 18.60 -2.46 8.46
N ILE A 171 18.55 -1.28 9.09
CA ILE A 171 19.71 -0.58 9.64
C ILE A 171 19.34 -0.05 11.05
N PRO A 172 20.07 -0.43 12.11
CA PRO A 172 19.78 0.03 13.47
C PRO A 172 19.69 1.56 13.57
N GLY A 173 18.59 2.06 14.15
CA GLY A 173 18.35 3.49 14.34
C GLY A 173 17.98 4.26 13.07
N LYS A 174 17.70 3.58 11.96
CA LYS A 174 17.19 4.16 10.72
C LYS A 174 15.79 3.67 10.40
N TYR A 175 15.09 4.50 9.66
CA TYR A 175 13.76 4.26 9.13
C TYR A 175 13.91 4.22 7.60
N GLU A 176 14.17 3.03 7.07
CA GLU A 176 14.43 2.86 5.63
C GLU A 176 13.11 2.88 4.86
N ASP A 177 13.04 3.68 3.78
CA ASP A 177 11.89 3.73 2.86
C ASP A 177 11.49 2.33 2.43
N HIS A 178 10.24 1.96 2.66
CA HIS A 178 9.81 0.60 2.41
C HIS A 178 8.32 0.45 2.15
N TRP A 179 7.97 -0.68 1.53
CA TRP A 179 6.61 -1.09 1.28
C TRP A 179 6.37 -2.49 1.82
N ILE A 180 5.18 -2.70 2.38
CA ILE A 180 4.75 -3.98 2.94
C ILE A 180 3.35 -4.33 2.45
N CYS A 181 2.92 -5.57 2.71
CA CYS A 181 1.54 -6.01 2.48
C CYS A 181 0.86 -6.26 3.82
N GLU A 182 -0.35 -5.73 3.98
CA GLU A 182 -1.27 -6.12 5.05
C GLU A 182 -2.35 -7.03 4.46
N TYR A 183 -2.68 -8.11 5.15
CA TYR A 183 -3.80 -8.99 4.78
C TYR A 183 -4.71 -9.27 5.97
N TRP A 184 -6.00 -9.49 5.69
CA TRP A 184 -6.96 -9.79 6.74
C TRP A 184 -6.87 -11.25 7.19
N ASN A 185 -6.45 -11.48 8.43
CA ASN A 185 -6.52 -12.80 9.05
C ASN A 185 -7.92 -12.99 9.64
N LYS A 186 -8.77 -13.74 8.93
CA LYS A 186 -10.14 -14.02 9.35
C LYS A 186 -10.24 -14.78 10.67
N ASN A 187 -9.26 -15.62 11.01
CA ASN A 187 -9.29 -16.41 12.25
C ASN A 187 -9.05 -15.52 13.48
N GLU A 188 -8.28 -14.45 13.30
CA GLU A 188 -7.90 -13.52 14.38
C GLU A 188 -8.65 -12.19 14.31
N ASN A 189 -9.47 -11.97 13.27
CA ASN A 189 -10.20 -10.73 13.01
C ASN A 189 -9.31 -9.47 13.08
N ARG A 190 -8.15 -9.52 12.43
CA ARG A 190 -7.21 -8.40 12.36
C ARG A 190 -6.45 -8.37 11.04
N TRP A 191 -5.91 -7.19 10.73
CA TRP A 191 -4.85 -7.06 9.74
C TRP A 191 -3.55 -7.68 10.28
N VAL A 192 -2.91 -8.48 9.45
CA VAL A 192 -1.57 -9.01 9.66
C VAL A 192 -0.64 -8.29 8.70
N MET A 193 0.44 -7.73 9.24
CA MET A 193 1.46 -7.06 8.48
C MET A 193 2.55 -8.06 8.08
N MET A 194 2.91 -8.09 6.80
CA MET A 194 3.98 -8.95 6.29
C MET A 194 4.89 -8.20 5.32
N ASP A 195 6.17 -8.59 5.31
CA ASP A 195 7.12 -8.11 4.31
C ASP A 195 7.34 -9.19 3.24
N PRO A 196 6.70 -9.07 2.05
CA PRO A 196 6.79 -10.08 1.02
C PRO A 196 8.15 -10.16 0.33
N GLN A 197 9.00 -9.13 0.47
CA GLN A 197 10.34 -9.13 -0.11
C GLN A 197 11.29 -10.08 0.64
N ILE A 198 11.08 -10.26 1.94
CA ILE A 198 12.07 -10.87 2.81
C ILE A 198 11.99 -12.39 2.75
N ASP A 199 12.92 -12.98 2.02
CA ASP A 199 13.09 -14.43 1.92
C ASP A 199 14.16 -14.96 2.88
N SER A 200 14.38 -16.27 2.85
CA SER A 200 15.36 -16.94 3.72
C SER A 200 16.82 -16.47 3.53
N ILE A 201 17.18 -15.89 2.38
CA ILE A 201 18.52 -15.35 2.13
C ILE A 201 18.65 -14.00 2.84
N GLN A 202 17.66 -13.13 2.70
CA GLN A 202 17.64 -11.83 3.39
C GLN A 202 17.52 -11.99 4.91
N ILE A 203 16.70 -12.92 5.42
CA ILE A 203 16.61 -13.22 6.86
C ILE A 203 17.98 -13.54 7.44
N LYS A 204 18.76 -14.40 6.76
CA LYS A 204 20.11 -14.76 7.19
C LYS A 204 21.08 -13.58 7.07
N ALA A 205 21.01 -12.83 5.97
CA ALA A 205 21.93 -11.72 5.69
C ALA A 205 21.77 -10.56 6.68
N PHE A 206 20.53 -10.26 7.11
CA PHE A 206 20.23 -9.19 8.05
C PHE A 206 20.03 -9.68 9.49
N ASN A 207 20.12 -10.99 9.72
CA ASN A 207 19.93 -11.62 11.03
C ASN A 207 18.60 -11.22 11.70
N PHE A 208 17.50 -11.29 10.94
CA PHE A 208 16.18 -11.01 11.47
C PHE A 208 15.77 -12.07 12.49
N ASP A 209 15.23 -11.61 13.61
CA ASP A 209 14.80 -12.41 14.76
C ASP A 209 13.27 -12.42 14.98
N PHE A 210 12.52 -11.90 14.00
CA PHE A 210 11.07 -11.75 14.05
C PHE A 210 10.39 -12.43 12.86
N ASN A 211 9.10 -12.69 12.98
CA ASN A 211 8.30 -13.29 11.92
C ASN A 211 7.98 -12.25 10.84
N THR A 212 8.46 -12.45 9.62
CA THR A 212 8.18 -11.54 8.48
C THR A 212 6.80 -11.76 7.85
N LEU A 213 6.10 -12.83 8.22
CA LEU A 213 4.72 -13.14 7.80
C LEU A 213 3.65 -12.55 8.73
N ASP A 214 4.05 -12.13 9.93
CA ASP A 214 3.23 -11.47 10.94
C ASP A 214 4.16 -10.63 11.81
N MET A 215 4.49 -9.45 11.28
CA MET A 215 5.49 -8.58 11.86
C MET A 215 4.97 -7.94 13.15
N PRO A 216 5.78 -7.92 14.23
CA PRO A 216 5.40 -7.23 15.44
C PRO A 216 5.37 -5.71 15.21
N ALA A 217 4.51 -5.03 15.96
CA ALA A 217 4.40 -3.58 15.93
C ALA A 217 5.77 -2.89 16.09
N GLY A 218 5.97 -1.80 15.36
CA GLY A 218 7.21 -1.01 15.38
C GLY A 218 8.34 -1.52 14.49
N LYS A 219 8.24 -2.74 13.92
CA LYS A 219 9.19 -3.18 12.87
C LYS A 219 8.98 -2.41 11.57
N PHE A 220 7.73 -2.17 11.21
CA PHE A 220 7.38 -1.23 10.16
C PHE A 220 6.46 -0.16 10.76
N VAL A 221 6.70 1.07 10.35
CA VAL A 221 5.92 2.24 10.76
C VAL A 221 5.37 2.87 9.49
N THR A 222 4.06 3.04 9.41
CA THR A 222 3.39 3.59 8.23
C THR A 222 3.83 5.04 8.00
N ALA A 223 3.72 5.54 6.76
CA ALA A 223 4.15 6.88 6.46
C ALA A 223 3.44 7.96 7.30
N GLY A 224 2.13 7.77 7.57
CA GLY A 224 1.35 8.66 8.44
C GLY A 224 1.84 8.66 9.90
N GLU A 225 2.21 7.49 10.44
CA GLU A 225 2.76 7.40 11.81
C GLU A 225 4.11 8.10 11.89
N THR A 226 5.00 7.83 10.93
CA THR A 226 6.31 8.49 10.85
C THR A 226 6.15 10.00 10.73
N TRP A 227 5.19 10.47 9.91
CA TRP A 227 4.89 11.90 9.79
C TRP A 227 4.50 12.50 11.14
N LYS A 228 3.55 11.88 11.86
CA LYS A 228 3.11 12.36 13.19
C LYS A 228 4.26 12.44 14.18
N LEU A 229 5.12 11.41 14.24
CA LEU A 229 6.31 11.39 15.10
C LEU A 229 7.32 12.48 14.74
N CYS A 230 7.55 12.72 13.44
CA CYS A 230 8.42 13.81 13.00
C CYS A 230 7.82 15.18 13.33
N ARG A 231 6.51 15.35 13.17
CA ARG A 231 5.81 16.62 13.44
C ARG A 231 5.72 16.95 14.93
N SER A 232 5.65 15.96 15.81
CA SER A 232 5.72 16.16 17.26
C SER A 232 7.15 16.36 17.79
N GLY A 233 8.17 16.09 16.97
CA GLY A 233 9.58 16.18 17.35
C GLY A 233 10.13 14.93 18.06
N GLU A 234 9.36 13.84 18.12
CA GLU A 234 9.76 12.56 18.73
C GLU A 234 10.72 11.75 17.83
N LEU A 235 10.71 12.01 16.52
CA LEU A 235 11.58 11.37 15.54
C LEU A 235 12.28 12.41 14.66
N ASP A 236 13.61 12.38 14.61
CA ASP A 236 14.38 13.20 13.66
C ASP A 236 14.08 12.74 12.22
N PRO A 237 13.48 13.59 11.38
CA PRO A 237 13.13 13.21 10.01
C PRO A 237 14.35 12.86 9.16
N ASN A 238 15.58 13.27 9.52
CA ASN A 238 16.80 12.89 8.81
C ASN A 238 17.20 11.42 9.02
N LEU A 239 16.50 10.70 9.90
CA LEU A 239 16.64 9.25 10.06
C LEU A 239 15.71 8.47 9.12
N CYS A 240 14.78 9.14 8.44
CA CYS A 240 13.75 8.55 7.59
C CYS A 240 14.06 8.79 6.11
N GLY A 241 14.28 7.73 5.34
CA GLY A 241 14.59 7.85 3.91
C GLY A 241 15.27 6.64 3.29
N ILE A 242 15.86 6.84 2.10
CA ILE A 242 16.67 5.86 1.40
C ILE A 242 17.82 6.56 0.67
N PHE A 243 19.01 6.00 0.76
CA PHE A 243 20.25 6.64 0.28
C PHE A 243 20.38 8.08 0.82
N ASP A 244 20.50 9.07 -0.06
CA ASP A 244 20.57 10.49 0.29
C ASP A 244 19.19 11.18 0.32
N LEU A 245 18.12 10.47 -0.07
CA LEU A 245 16.74 10.99 -0.07
C LEU A 245 16.13 10.77 1.31
N LYS A 246 16.11 11.82 2.14
CA LYS A 246 15.65 11.75 3.53
C LYS A 246 15.15 13.10 4.02
N GLY A 247 14.49 13.10 5.17
CA GLY A 247 13.96 14.32 5.78
C GLY A 247 12.44 14.43 5.66
N LEU A 248 11.89 15.49 6.26
CA LEU A 248 10.45 15.64 6.42
C LEU A 248 9.73 15.68 5.07
N TRP A 249 10.39 16.25 4.06
CA TRP A 249 9.85 16.28 2.71
C TRP A 249 9.68 14.88 2.10
N PHE A 250 10.62 13.98 2.38
CA PHE A 250 10.57 12.61 1.88
C PHE A 250 9.45 11.83 2.59
N VAL A 251 9.32 12.01 3.91
CA VAL A 251 8.21 11.45 4.70
C VAL A 251 6.86 11.93 4.17
N GLY A 252 6.69 13.23 3.91
CA GLY A 252 5.46 13.79 3.34
C GLY A 252 5.10 13.19 1.99
N GLY A 253 6.09 12.92 1.13
CA GLY A 253 5.86 12.21 -0.13
C GLY A 253 5.29 10.81 0.09
N ASN A 254 5.82 10.07 1.05
CA ASN A 254 5.32 8.74 1.40
C ASN A 254 3.94 8.76 2.07
N VAL A 255 3.58 9.82 2.79
CA VAL A 255 2.21 9.99 3.32
C VAL A 255 1.21 10.01 2.17
N ILE A 256 1.51 10.75 1.09
CA ILE A 256 0.66 10.80 -0.09
C ILE A 256 0.65 9.44 -0.80
N ARG A 257 1.79 8.76 -0.94
CA ARG A 257 1.86 7.42 -1.56
C ARG A 257 1.06 6.37 -0.79
N ASP A 258 1.12 6.38 0.55
CA ASP A 258 0.33 5.46 1.37
C ASP A 258 -1.17 5.72 1.21
N LEU A 259 -1.59 6.99 1.17
CA LEU A 259 -2.98 7.35 0.87
C LEU A 259 -3.43 6.86 -0.51
N MET A 260 -2.63 7.08 -1.55
CA MET A 260 -2.91 6.59 -2.90
C MET A 260 -3.01 5.05 -2.91
N SER A 261 -2.11 4.38 -2.20
CA SER A 261 -2.09 2.91 -2.06
C SER A 261 -3.35 2.37 -1.39
N LEU A 262 -3.79 3.00 -0.29
CA LEU A 262 -5.05 2.67 0.38
C LEU A 262 -6.28 2.87 -0.53
N ASN A 263 -6.14 3.70 -1.57
CA ASN A 263 -7.12 3.94 -2.61
C ASN A 263 -6.92 3.09 -3.89
N LYS A 264 -6.06 2.05 -3.84
CA LYS A 264 -5.68 1.14 -4.94
C LYS A 264 -4.99 1.81 -6.12
N LEU A 265 -4.24 2.87 -5.82
CA LEU A 265 -3.29 3.48 -6.73
C LEU A 265 -1.89 3.37 -6.13
N GLU A 266 -1.32 2.18 -6.17
CA GLU A 266 -0.01 1.90 -5.60
C GLU A 266 1.10 2.47 -6.51
N VAL A 267 1.39 3.77 -6.50
CA VAL A 267 2.40 4.36 -7.42
C VAL A 267 3.83 3.83 -7.20
N LEU A 268 4.73 3.99 -8.18
CA LEU A 268 6.15 3.66 -8.00
C LEU A 268 6.80 4.63 -6.99
N PRO A 269 7.88 4.22 -6.29
CA PRO A 269 8.55 5.09 -5.32
C PRO A 269 9.11 6.40 -5.90
N TRP A 270 9.37 6.44 -7.21
CA TRP A 270 9.85 7.63 -7.92
C TRP A 270 8.76 8.37 -8.70
N ASP A 271 7.50 7.92 -8.63
CA ASP A 271 6.40 8.76 -9.08
C ASP A 271 6.18 9.90 -8.11
N CYS A 272 5.90 11.08 -8.67
CA CYS A 272 5.58 12.28 -7.93
C CYS A 272 4.39 12.97 -8.60
N ASN A 273 3.44 13.42 -7.80
CA ASN A 273 2.52 14.46 -8.22
C ASN A 273 3.11 15.85 -7.95
N GLU A 274 2.32 16.90 -8.17
CA GLU A 274 2.74 18.29 -7.96
C GLU A 274 3.18 18.52 -6.51
N LEU A 275 2.37 18.09 -5.54
CA LEU A 275 2.71 18.19 -4.12
C LEU A 275 4.03 17.47 -3.83
N MET A 276 4.18 16.20 -4.21
CA MET A 276 5.41 15.40 -3.99
C MET A 276 6.67 16.04 -4.59
N SER A 277 6.52 16.71 -5.74
CA SER A 277 7.62 17.40 -6.41
C SER A 277 8.00 18.71 -5.73
N SER A 278 7.02 19.44 -5.17
CA SER A 278 7.24 20.70 -4.45
C SER A 278 7.75 20.49 -3.02
N ILE A 279 7.67 19.28 -2.45
CA ILE A 279 7.93 19.08 -1.01
C ILE A 279 9.34 19.49 -0.56
N LYS A 280 10.35 19.43 -1.45
CA LYS A 280 11.70 19.93 -1.12
C LYS A 280 11.72 21.41 -0.73
N GLU A 281 10.67 22.15 -1.10
CA GLU A 281 10.45 23.56 -0.82
C GLU A 281 9.27 23.77 0.16
N LEU A 282 8.89 22.77 0.97
CA LEU A 282 7.80 22.89 1.97
C LEU A 282 8.04 24.04 2.95
N VAL A 283 7.61 25.23 2.53
CA VAL A 283 7.57 26.47 3.29
C VAL A 283 6.10 26.92 3.44
N ASN A 284 5.14 26.16 2.89
CA ASN A 284 3.71 26.50 2.92
C ASN A 284 2.95 25.73 4.03
N LEU A 285 2.28 26.48 4.91
CA LEU A 285 1.48 25.96 6.02
C LEU A 285 0.25 25.15 5.56
N GLU A 286 -0.32 25.47 4.40
CA GLU A 286 -1.49 24.77 3.85
C GLU A 286 -1.16 23.32 3.46
N GLU A 287 0.00 23.10 2.84
CA GLU A 287 0.47 21.75 2.46
C GLU A 287 0.76 20.90 3.69
N TYR A 288 1.36 21.47 4.74
CA TYR A 288 1.52 20.79 6.02
C TYR A 288 0.17 20.41 6.64
N THR A 289 -0.80 21.30 6.61
CA THR A 289 -2.14 21.03 7.17
C THR A 289 -2.83 19.91 6.40
N LEU A 290 -2.69 19.87 5.08
CA LEU A 290 -3.20 18.80 4.24
C LEU A 290 -2.54 17.46 4.61
N LEU A 291 -1.21 17.42 4.72
CA LEU A 291 -0.47 16.21 5.10
C LEU A 291 -0.75 15.77 6.54
N ASP A 292 -0.89 16.71 7.48
CA ASP A 292 -1.30 16.45 8.86
C ASP A 292 -2.68 15.75 8.87
N LYS A 293 -3.63 16.19 8.01
CA LYS A 293 -4.94 15.54 7.86
C LYS A 293 -4.84 14.16 7.20
N VAL A 294 -4.02 14.00 6.17
CA VAL A 294 -3.81 12.68 5.55
C VAL A 294 -3.22 11.70 6.56
N ALA A 295 -2.19 12.11 7.29
CA ALA A 295 -1.58 11.29 8.32
C ALA A 295 -2.55 10.95 9.46
N GLU A 296 -3.44 11.87 9.84
CA GLU A 296 -4.50 11.58 10.82
C GLU A 296 -5.39 10.43 10.34
N ILE A 297 -5.96 10.53 9.13
CA ILE A 297 -6.96 9.55 8.65
C ILE A 297 -6.35 8.20 8.26
N THR A 298 -5.11 8.15 7.77
CA THR A 298 -4.45 6.88 7.40
C THR A 298 -3.84 6.12 8.57
N THR A 299 -3.76 6.75 9.75
CA THR A 299 -3.28 6.13 11.00
C THR A 299 -4.39 5.88 12.02
N ALA A 300 -5.59 6.41 11.76
CA ALA A 300 -6.78 6.04 12.50
C ALA A 300 -7.09 4.55 12.32
N ASP A 301 -7.91 4.01 13.21
CA ASP A 301 -8.39 2.65 13.06
C ASP A 301 -9.24 2.48 11.78
N ASP A 302 -9.64 1.24 11.55
CA ASP A 302 -10.37 0.84 10.36
C ASP A 302 -11.72 1.60 10.18
N SER A 303 -12.25 2.30 11.20
CA SER A 303 -13.41 3.19 11.07
C SER A 303 -13.21 4.37 10.15
N SER A 304 -11.96 4.77 9.89
CA SER A 304 -11.64 5.87 8.98
C SER A 304 -11.76 5.49 7.50
N PHE A 305 -12.02 4.22 7.15
CA PHE A 305 -12.01 3.75 5.76
C PHE A 305 -12.84 4.63 4.80
N SER A 306 -14.07 4.97 5.18
CA SER A 306 -14.93 5.83 4.36
C SER A 306 -14.38 7.26 4.22
N GLU A 307 -13.71 7.77 5.25
CA GLU A 307 -13.07 9.08 5.23
C GLU A 307 -11.81 9.07 4.36
N VAL A 308 -10.95 8.05 4.47
CA VAL A 308 -9.76 7.85 3.62
C VAL A 308 -10.13 7.88 2.14
N ARG A 309 -11.20 7.16 1.77
CA ARG A 309 -11.74 7.12 0.41
C ARG A 309 -12.26 8.49 -0.04
N SER A 310 -13.19 9.05 0.71
CA SER A 310 -13.85 10.31 0.36
C SER A 310 -12.86 11.48 0.32
N PHE A 311 -11.90 11.51 1.24
CA PHE A 311 -10.88 12.54 1.30
C PHE A 311 -9.96 12.48 0.08
N TYR A 312 -9.50 11.29 -0.32
CA TYR A 312 -8.71 11.16 -1.54
C TYR A 312 -9.51 11.60 -2.77
N GLU A 313 -10.75 11.15 -2.93
CA GLU A 313 -11.59 11.47 -4.10
C GLU A 313 -11.88 12.97 -4.25
N LEU A 314 -12.06 13.69 -3.13
CA LEU A 314 -12.42 15.12 -3.14
C LEU A 314 -11.23 16.08 -3.27
N ASN A 315 -10.00 15.61 -3.07
CA ASN A 315 -8.80 16.46 -3.04
C ASN A 315 -7.90 16.17 -4.25
N SER A 316 -8.15 16.84 -5.38
CA SER A 316 -7.40 16.63 -6.63
C SER A 316 -5.90 16.90 -6.52
N ALA A 317 -5.46 17.73 -5.56
CA ALA A 317 -4.04 17.96 -5.29
C ALA A 317 -3.29 16.68 -4.84
N LEU A 318 -4.02 15.68 -4.33
CA LEU A 318 -3.48 14.38 -3.92
C LEU A 318 -3.46 13.36 -5.07
N HIS A 319 -3.94 13.70 -6.26
CA HIS A 319 -3.97 12.78 -7.40
C HIS A 319 -2.67 12.85 -8.20
N MET A 320 -2.43 11.83 -9.02
CA MET A 320 -1.40 11.91 -10.05
C MET A 320 -1.84 12.89 -11.16
N PRO A 321 -0.89 13.54 -11.84
CA PRO A 321 -1.18 14.37 -13.01
C PRO A 321 -1.96 13.62 -14.09
N GLU A 322 -2.73 14.34 -14.91
CA GLU A 322 -3.56 13.73 -15.96
C GLU A 322 -2.75 12.97 -17.04
N ASP A 323 -1.49 13.34 -17.25
CA ASP A 323 -0.57 12.70 -18.19
C ASP A 323 0.25 11.56 -17.57
N TRP A 324 0.04 11.26 -16.29
CA TRP A 324 0.66 10.10 -15.65
C TRP A 324 -0.01 8.80 -16.11
N GLU A 325 0.81 7.87 -16.59
CA GLU A 325 0.35 6.57 -17.07
C GLU A 325 0.64 5.47 -16.04
N PRO A 326 -0.38 4.68 -15.65
CA PRO A 326 -0.27 3.59 -14.69
C PRO A 326 0.42 2.37 -15.25
#